data_AF-A0A0H4C1E5-F1
#
_entry.id   AF-A0A0H4C1E5-F1
#
_cell.length_a   1.000
_cell.length_b   1.000
_cell.length_c   1.000
_cell.angle_alpha   90.00
_cell.angle_beta   90.00
_cell.angle_gamma   90.00
#
_symmetry.space_group_name_H-M   'P 1'
#
loop_
_entity.id
_entity.type
_entity.pdbx_description
1 polymer ?
#
loop_
_entity_poly.entity_id
_entity_poly.type
_entity_poly.pdbx_seq_one_letter_code
_entity_poly.pdbx_strand_id
1 'polypeptide(L)'
;MRREIYVRLMTAKDEAHSHINKVWVEKPAPVAESALHELYHHADQVGAAYTLISLEGPPAVAEAAEAIFKQVREEVYLVLSLLGNSVGSRSIYEAHQARYRQAVADRPAVERAFVEAARVVLGGNLAEPE
;
A
#
# COMPACT_ATOMS: atom_id res chain seq x y z
N MET A 1 14.29 -17.29 -0.63
CA MET A 1 13.37 -16.31 -0.01
C MET A 1 11.97 -16.89 0.09
N ARG A 2 11.28 -16.74 1.23
CA ARG A 2 10.07 -17.53 1.54
C ARG A 2 8.81 -16.83 1.04
N ARG A 3 7.89 -17.58 0.43
CA ARG A 3 6.52 -17.16 0.04
C ARG A 3 5.84 -16.30 1.11
N GLU A 4 6.12 -16.57 2.38
CA GLU A 4 5.66 -15.83 3.56
C GLU A 4 5.98 -14.33 3.50
N ILE A 5 7.15 -13.94 3.02
CA ILE A 5 7.55 -12.52 2.95
C ILE A 5 6.71 -11.77 1.91
N TYR A 6 6.41 -12.40 0.77
CA TYR A 6 5.53 -11.82 -0.25
C TYR A 6 4.10 -11.68 0.25
N VAL A 7 3.60 -12.71 0.94
CA VAL A 7 2.28 -12.67 1.57
C VAL A 7 2.24 -11.54 2.61
N ARG A 8 3.29 -11.40 3.43
CA ARG A 8 3.39 -10.33 4.41
C ARG A 8 3.33 -8.93 3.78
N LEU A 9 4.00 -8.71 2.65
CA LEU A 9 3.90 -7.43 1.93
C LEU A 9 2.45 -7.18 1.48
N MET A 10 1.80 -8.18 0.89
CA MET A 10 0.42 -8.06 0.41
C MET A 10 -0.57 -7.78 1.55
N THR A 11 -0.43 -8.50 2.67
CA THR A 11 -1.24 -8.26 3.86
C THR A 11 -1.03 -6.86 4.41
N ALA A 12 0.23 -6.41 4.57
CA ALA A 12 0.51 -5.05 5.04
C ALA A 12 -0.04 -3.98 4.09
N LYS A 13 0.02 -4.21 2.76
CA LYS A 13 -0.57 -3.33 1.76
C LYS A 13 -2.09 -3.27 1.89
N ASP A 14 -2.76 -4.41 2.07
CA ASP A 14 -4.22 -4.47 2.23
C ASP A 14 -4.67 -3.74 3.50
N GLU A 15 -3.97 -3.95 4.61
CA GLU A 15 -4.21 -3.24 5.87
C GLU A 15 -4.01 -1.73 5.71
N ALA A 16 -2.90 -1.31 5.09
CA ALA A 16 -2.63 0.10 4.82
C ALA A 16 -3.72 0.75 3.92
N HIS A 17 -4.08 0.11 2.81
CA HIS A 17 -5.12 0.62 1.92
C HIS A 17 -6.51 0.65 2.57
N SER A 18 -6.83 -0.33 3.42
CA SER A 18 -8.05 -0.34 4.22
C SER A 18 -8.11 0.87 5.15
N HIS A 19 -7.01 1.15 5.85
CA HIS A 19 -6.93 2.30 6.76
C HIS A 19 -6.96 3.64 6.02
N ILE A 20 -6.23 3.75 4.90
CA ILE A 20 -6.28 4.92 4.01
C ILE A 20 -7.73 5.17 3.56
N ASN A 21 -8.41 4.13 3.07
CA ASN A 21 -9.80 4.22 2.63
C ASN A 21 -10.74 4.67 3.75
N LYS A 22 -10.53 4.18 4.97
CA LYS A 22 -11.29 4.61 6.16
C LYS A 22 -11.14 6.11 6.38
N VAL A 23 -9.92 6.63 6.34
CA VAL A 23 -9.65 8.07 6.51
C VAL A 23 -10.26 8.91 5.39
N TRP A 24 -10.32 8.40 4.15
CA TRP A 24 -11.01 9.08 3.06
C TRP A 24 -12.50 9.31 3.33
N VAL A 25 -13.20 8.30 3.86
CA VAL A 25 -14.67 8.31 3.97
C VAL A 25 -15.17 8.83 5.31
N GLU A 26 -14.40 8.69 6.38
CA GLU A 26 -14.77 9.20 7.69
C GLU A 26 -14.80 10.73 7.69
N LYS A 27 -15.81 11.29 8.36
CA LYS A 27 -15.91 12.74 8.51
C LYS A 27 -14.77 13.22 9.40
N PRO A 28 -14.19 14.40 9.13
CA PRO A 28 -13.18 14.97 9.99
C PRO A 28 -13.81 15.31 11.35
N ALA A 29 -13.62 14.41 12.32
CA ALA A 29 -13.45 14.82 13.70
C ALA A 29 -12.12 15.60 13.79
N PRO A 30 -11.84 16.37 14.85
CA PRO A 30 -10.47 16.84 15.09
C PRO A 30 -9.56 15.62 14.93
N VAL A 31 -8.64 15.67 13.96
CA VAL A 31 -7.82 14.52 13.61
C VAL A 31 -7.10 14.09 14.86
N ALA A 32 -7.52 12.97 15.43
CA ALA A 32 -6.89 12.45 16.61
C ALA A 32 -5.46 12.10 16.23
N GLU A 33 -4.50 12.47 17.07
CA GLU A 33 -3.09 12.09 16.91
C GLU A 33 -2.94 10.58 16.67
N SER A 34 -3.84 9.77 17.24
CA SER A 34 -3.95 8.34 17.01
C SER A 34 -4.22 7.95 15.55
N ALA A 35 -5.06 8.67 14.81
CA ALA A 35 -5.34 8.37 13.40
C ALA A 35 -4.12 8.64 12.50
N LEU A 36 -3.34 9.68 12.83
CA LEU A 36 -2.06 9.96 12.15
C LEU A 36 -1.03 8.88 12.48
N HIS A 37 -0.93 8.50 13.74
CA HIS A 37 -0.03 7.44 14.18
C HIS A 37 -0.36 6.10 13.50
N GLU A 38 -1.64 5.75 13.38
CA GLU A 38 -2.09 4.53 12.69
C GLU A 38 -1.74 4.54 11.19
N LEU A 39 -1.90 5.68 10.50
CA LEU A 39 -1.49 5.80 9.08
C LEU A 39 0.01 5.56 8.90
N TYR A 40 0.85 6.18 9.74
CA TYR A 40 2.29 5.95 9.71
C TYR A 40 2.65 4.52 10.07
N HIS A 41 2.00 3.95 11.08
CA HIS A 41 2.21 2.57 11.50
C HIS A 41 2.00 1.57 10.36
N HIS A 42 0.89 1.70 9.62
CA HIS A 42 0.63 0.81 8.48
C HIS A 42 1.60 1.04 7.31
N ALA A 43 1.99 2.28 7.04
CA ALA A 43 3.02 2.58 6.04
C ALA A 43 4.38 1.96 6.41
N ASP A 44 4.75 2.01 7.70
CA ASP A 44 5.98 1.42 8.22
C ASP A 44 5.96 -0.11 8.13
N GLN A 45 4.80 -0.75 8.36
CA GLN A 45 4.65 -2.20 8.18
C GLN A 45 4.90 -2.61 6.72
N VAL A 46 4.39 -1.85 5.75
CA VAL A 46 4.68 -2.07 4.32
C VAL A 46 6.17 -1.85 4.04
N GLY A 47 6.77 -0.79 4.57
CA GLY A 47 8.19 -0.50 4.44
C GLY A 47 9.11 -1.59 5.03
N ALA A 48 8.72 -2.18 6.16
CA ALA A 48 9.43 -3.27 6.79
C ALA A 48 9.36 -4.55 5.92
N ALA A 49 8.19 -4.87 5.37
CA ALA A 49 8.04 -6.01 4.46
C ALA A 49 8.81 -5.81 3.14
N TYR A 50 8.76 -4.60 2.58
CA TYR A 50 9.53 -4.21 1.40
C TYR A 50 11.05 -4.35 1.64
N THR A 51 11.55 -3.85 2.78
CA THR A 51 12.98 -3.92 3.13
C THR A 51 13.49 -5.37 3.12
N LEU A 52 12.71 -6.32 3.63
CA LEU A 52 13.08 -7.73 3.60
C LEU A 52 13.18 -8.27 2.17
N ILE A 53 12.23 -7.93 1.30
CA ILE A 53 12.25 -8.34 -0.11
C ILE A 53 13.41 -7.68 -0.86
N SER A 54 13.70 -6.41 -0.57
CA SER A 54 14.80 -5.67 -1.18
C SER A 54 16.17 -6.27 -0.83
N LEU A 55 16.34 -6.75 0.41
CA LEU A 55 17.59 -7.33 0.88
C LEU A 55 17.79 -8.80 0.44
N GLU A 56 16.73 -9.60 0.44
CA GLU A 56 16.82 -11.06 0.26
C GLU A 56 16.26 -11.57 -1.07
N GLY A 57 15.64 -10.69 -1.87
CA GLY A 57 14.81 -11.08 -2.98
C GLY A 57 15.41 -10.93 -4.36
N PRO A 58 14.85 -11.65 -5.36
CA PRO A 58 15.19 -11.42 -6.75
C PRO A 58 14.93 -9.97 -7.15
N PRO A 59 15.80 -9.36 -7.98
CA PRO A 59 15.68 -7.96 -8.37
C PRO A 59 14.29 -7.58 -8.93
N ALA A 60 13.72 -8.42 -9.80
CA ALA A 60 12.41 -8.18 -10.39
C ALA A 60 11.27 -8.12 -9.35
N VAL A 61 11.37 -8.89 -8.27
CA VAL A 61 10.37 -8.87 -7.19
C VAL A 61 10.60 -7.69 -6.26
N ALA A 62 11.86 -7.33 -6.01
CA ALA A 62 12.20 -6.13 -5.24
C ALA A 62 11.72 -4.84 -5.94
N GLU A 63 11.90 -4.73 -7.25
CA GLU A 63 11.40 -3.60 -8.05
C GLU A 63 9.87 -3.50 -8.01
N ALA A 64 9.18 -4.62 -8.20
CA ALA A 64 7.72 -4.63 -8.10
C ALA A 64 7.21 -4.34 -6.66
N ALA A 65 7.94 -4.80 -5.64
CA ALA A 65 7.64 -4.47 -4.24
C ALA A 65 7.88 -2.99 -3.93
N GLU A 66 8.90 -2.38 -4.54
CA GLU A 66 9.16 -0.94 -4.42
C GLU A 66 8.00 -0.11 -4.96
N ALA A 67 7.39 -0.52 -6.07
CA ALA A 67 6.22 0.13 -6.62
C ALA A 67 5.03 0.13 -5.64
N ILE A 68 4.78 -1.00 -4.96
CA ILE A 68 3.78 -1.08 -3.88
C ILE A 68 4.11 -0.09 -2.75
N PHE A 69 5.35 -0.11 -2.28
CA PHE A 69 5.79 0.75 -1.18
C PHE A 69 5.64 2.24 -1.52
N LYS A 70 6.04 2.65 -2.73
CA LYS A 70 5.90 4.03 -3.22
C LYS A 70 4.42 4.43 -3.29
N GLN A 71 3.58 3.60 -3.90
CA GLN A 71 2.14 3.86 -4.01
C GLN A 71 1.50 4.09 -2.63
N VAL A 72 1.73 3.18 -1.67
CA VAL A 72 1.19 3.33 -0.31
C VAL A 72 1.66 4.62 0.34
N ARG A 73 2.96 4.95 0.24
CA ARG A 73 3.49 6.19 0.82
C ARG A 73 2.91 7.44 0.17
N GLU A 74 2.80 7.46 -1.15
CA GLU A 74 2.21 8.58 -1.89
C GLU A 74 0.75 8.79 -1.49
N GLU A 75 -0.02 7.72 -1.34
CA GLU A 75 -1.40 7.80 -0.87
C GLU A 75 -1.51 8.30 0.59
N VAL A 76 -0.62 7.85 1.48
CA VAL A 76 -0.54 8.37 2.86
C VAL A 76 -0.23 9.86 2.85
N TYR A 77 0.79 10.31 2.10
CA TYR A 77 1.11 11.74 2.00
C TYR A 77 -0.04 12.56 1.41
N LEU A 78 -0.72 12.03 0.39
CA LEU A 78 -1.90 12.66 -0.17
C LEU A 78 -2.97 12.88 0.90
N VAL A 79 -3.34 11.83 1.63
CA VAL A 79 -4.36 11.91 2.68
C VAL A 79 -3.95 12.87 3.79
N LEU A 80 -2.70 12.82 4.25
CA LEU A 80 -2.17 13.75 5.26
C LEU A 80 -2.25 15.21 4.80
N SER A 81 -1.88 15.47 3.54
CA SER A 81 -1.96 16.81 2.96
C SER A 81 -3.40 17.31 2.89
N LEU A 82 -4.36 16.43 2.62
CA LEU A 82 -5.77 16.79 2.54
C LEU A 82 -6.39 16.97 3.93
N LEU A 83 -5.99 16.16 4.91
CA LEU A 83 -6.39 16.31 6.31
C LEU A 83 -5.96 17.66 6.87
N GLY A 84 -4.69 18.04 6.69
CA GLY A 84 -4.17 19.33 7.16
C GLY A 84 -4.83 20.55 6.51
N ASN A 85 -5.44 20.36 5.34
CA ASN A 85 -6.17 21.40 4.59
C ASN A 85 -7.70 21.27 4.70
N SER A 86 -8.20 20.27 5.44
CA SER A 86 -9.64 20.02 5.53
C SER A 86 -10.29 21.03 6.48
N VAL A 87 -11.30 21.75 5.98
CA VAL A 87 -12.08 22.73 6.74
C VAL A 87 -13.56 22.45 6.50
N GLY A 88 -14.34 22.25 7.58
CA GLY A 88 -15.78 22.03 7.53
C GLY A 88 -16.22 20.60 7.88
N SER A 89 -17.46 20.26 7.53
CA SER A 89 -18.16 19.03 7.98
C SER A 89 -18.19 17.88 6.97
N ARG A 90 -17.56 18.06 5.80
CA ARG A 90 -17.50 17.06 4.71
C ARG A 90 -16.31 16.14 4.89
N SER A 91 -16.44 14.86 4.51
CA SER A 91 -15.30 13.95 4.46
C SER A 91 -14.30 14.35 3.36
N ILE A 92 -13.07 13.84 3.43
CA ILE A 92 -12.06 14.08 2.39
C ILE A 92 -12.57 13.57 1.04
N TYR A 93 -13.23 12.40 1.04
CA TYR A 93 -13.84 11.82 -0.15
C TYR A 93 -14.86 12.75 -0.80
N GLU A 94 -15.77 13.33 -0.01
CA GLU A 94 -16.80 14.25 -0.52
C GLU A 94 -16.17 15.52 -1.11
N ALA A 95 -15.07 15.99 -0.53
CA ALA A 95 -14.36 17.18 -1.00
C ALA A 95 -13.44 16.91 -2.22
N HIS A 96 -12.90 15.69 -2.34
CA HIS A 96 -11.82 15.35 -3.28
C HIS A 96 -12.06 14.04 -4.05
N GLN A 97 -13.30 13.78 -4.46
CA GLN A 97 -13.71 12.52 -5.10
C GLN A 97 -12.86 12.12 -6.31
N ALA A 98 -12.45 13.07 -7.15
CA ALA A 98 -11.60 12.80 -8.32
C ALA A 98 -10.23 12.25 -7.93
N ARG A 99 -9.62 12.81 -6.87
CA ARG A 99 -8.30 12.36 -6.37
C ARG A 99 -8.40 10.97 -5.75
N TYR A 100 -9.47 10.70 -5.00
CA TYR A 100 -9.74 9.35 -4.47
C TYR A 100 -9.84 8.31 -5.59
N ARG A 101 -10.64 8.59 -6.63
CA ARG A 101 -10.83 7.67 -7.76
C ARG A 101 -9.52 7.38 -8.47
N GLN A 102 -8.69 8.41 -8.67
CA GLN A 102 -7.37 8.24 -9.28
C GLN A 102 -6.48 7.34 -8.43
N ALA A 103 -6.35 7.63 -7.13
CA ALA A 103 -5.54 6.81 -6.22
C ALA A 103 -5.95 5.34 -6.22
N VAL A 104 -7.26 5.06 -6.16
CA VAL A 104 -7.78 3.68 -6.16
C VAL A 104 -7.61 2.98 -7.52
N ALA A 105 -7.67 3.71 -8.63
CA ALA A 105 -7.59 3.14 -9.98
C ALA A 105 -6.23 2.51 -10.28
N ASP A 106 -5.15 3.02 -9.69
CA ASP A 106 -3.78 2.57 -9.95
C ASP A 106 -3.40 1.31 -9.14
N ARG A 107 -4.10 1.03 -8.04
CA ARG A 107 -3.78 -0.09 -7.12
C ARG A 107 -3.77 -1.47 -7.80
N PRO A 108 -4.77 -1.85 -8.62
CA PRO A 108 -4.81 -3.19 -9.20
C PRO A 108 -3.66 -3.48 -10.17
N ALA A 109 -3.17 -2.45 -10.87
CA ALA A 109 -2.06 -2.60 -11.82
C ALA A 109 -0.74 -2.88 -11.07
N VAL A 110 -0.47 -2.11 -10.02
CA VAL A 110 0.72 -2.27 -9.16
C VAL A 110 0.70 -3.64 -8.45
N GLU A 111 -0.45 -4.02 -7.90
CA GLU A 111 -0.63 -5.33 -7.26
C GLU A 111 -0.40 -6.49 -8.23
N ARG A 112 -0.97 -6.41 -9.44
CA ARG A 112 -0.82 -7.45 -10.45
C ARG A 112 0.64 -7.63 -10.85
N ALA A 113 1.37 -6.54 -11.08
CA ALA A 113 2.78 -6.58 -11.45
C ALA A 113 3.62 -7.31 -10.37
N PHE A 114 3.37 -7.04 -9.09
CA PHE A 114 4.04 -7.75 -8.00
C PHE A 114 3.68 -9.24 -7.96
N VAL A 115 2.40 -9.58 -8.08
CA VAL A 115 1.93 -10.97 -8.07
C VAL A 115 2.52 -11.76 -9.24
N GLU A 116 2.60 -11.16 -10.43
CA GLU A 116 3.22 -11.79 -11.61
C GLU A 116 4.72 -12.03 -11.40
N ALA A 117 5.46 -11.02 -10.91
CA ALA A 117 6.88 -11.18 -10.59
C ALA A 117 7.12 -12.28 -9.53
N ALA A 118 6.32 -12.29 -8.47
CA ALA A 118 6.39 -13.31 -7.42
C ALA A 118 6.05 -14.70 -7.95
N ARG A 119 5.04 -14.83 -8.84
CA ARG A 119 4.65 -16.11 -9.45
C ARG A 119 5.76 -16.69 -10.31
N VAL A 120 6.46 -15.90 -11.11
CA VAL A 120 7.59 -16.39 -11.92
C VAL A 120 8.67 -16.99 -11.02
N VAL A 121 9.01 -16.31 -9.93
CA VAL A 121 10.02 -16.79 -8.97
C VAL A 121 9.57 -18.03 -8.21
N LEU A 122 8.30 -18.11 -7.79
CA LEU A 122 7.77 -19.25 -7.03
C LEU A 122 7.44 -20.46 -7.92
N GLY A 123 6.99 -20.23 -9.15
CA GLY A 123 6.57 -21.23 -10.13
C GLY A 123 7.68 -21.74 -11.04
N GLY A 124 8.83 -21.04 -11.09
CA GLY A 124 10.06 -21.54 -11.73
C GLY A 124 10.64 -22.81 -11.10
N ASN A 125 10.05 -23.30 -10.00
CA ASN A 125 10.39 -24.58 -9.35
C ASN A 125 9.37 -25.72 -9.64
N LEU A 126 8.43 -25.55 -10.58
CA LEU A 126 7.42 -26.58 -10.94
C LEU A 126 7.56 -27.15 -12.37
N ALA A 127 8.64 -26.83 -13.07
CA ALA A 127 9.14 -27.59 -14.22
C ALA A 127 10.58 -27.96 -13.83
N GLU A 128 10.97 -29.22 -13.66
CA GLU A 128 10.82 -30.38 -14.54
C GLU A 128 10.60 -31.67 -13.73
N PRO A 129 9.67 -32.57 -14.11
CA PRO A 129 9.87 -33.99 -13.89
C PRO A 129 10.77 -34.54 -15.02
N GLU A 130 11.91 -35.13 -14.64
CA GLU A 130 12.67 -36.07 -15.50
C GLU A 130 11.78 -37.24 -15.97
#